data_AF-A0A9D4L6J1-F1
#
_entry.id   AF-A0A9D4L6J1-F1
#
_cell.length_a   1.000
_cell.length_b   1.000
_cell.length_c   1.000
_cell.angle_alpha   90.00
_cell.angle_beta   90.00
_cell.angle_gamma   90.00
#
_symmetry.space_group_name_H-M   'P 1'
#
loop_
_entity.id
_entity.type
_entity.pdbx_description
1 polymer ?
#
loop_
_entity_poly.entity_id
_entity_poly.type
_entity_poly.pdbx_seq_one_letter_code
_entity_poly.pdbx_strand_id
1 'polypeptide(L)'
;MHTSRIYTVIQYKAFNKASFMCYRQTTAKMSRQRGTLASYNMKDFKELTRVFLRCYKKEYPLISQLMNIALCIPMSSVVCECGLSLQNRINVKSRTALIPANVDTLMKLAMGPNVLDFLYEQAIRHWKAEKKRRLARLYEPPEGN
;
A
#
# COMPACT_ATOMS: atom_id res chain seq x y z
N MET A 1 -0.17 15.60 -22.76
CA MET A 1 0.07 14.59 -21.71
C MET A 1 1.57 14.31 -21.51
N HIS A 2 2.43 15.32 -21.31
CA HIS A 2 3.89 15.13 -21.15
C HIS A 2 4.48 15.74 -19.88
N THR A 3 3.72 16.52 -19.13
CA THR A 3 4.21 17.22 -17.93
C THR A 3 4.17 16.35 -16.67
N SER A 4 3.21 15.43 -16.53
CA SER A 4 3.06 14.60 -15.32
C SER A 4 4.14 13.53 -15.10
N ARG A 5 4.89 13.15 -16.14
CA ARG A 5 5.98 12.13 -16.05
C ARG A 5 7.28 12.69 -15.48
N ILE A 6 7.52 13.99 -15.61
CA ILE A 6 8.79 14.61 -15.18
C ILE A 6 8.79 14.85 -13.67
N TYR A 7 7.66 15.30 -13.10
CA TYR A 7 7.56 15.57 -11.66
C TYR A 7 7.71 14.33 -10.79
N THR A 8 7.21 13.17 -11.24
CA THR A 8 7.36 11.91 -10.50
C THR A 8 8.83 11.46 -10.46
N VAL A 9 9.54 11.47 -11.59
CA VAL A 9 10.94 11.02 -11.65
C VAL A 9 11.88 11.91 -10.82
N ILE A 10 11.63 13.22 -10.79
CA ILE A 10 12.43 14.16 -9.98
C ILE A 10 12.20 13.94 -8.47
N GLN A 11 10.95 13.68 -8.05
CA GLN A 11 10.63 13.35 -6.66
C GLN A 11 11.31 12.03 -6.21
N TYR A 12 11.34 11.01 -7.07
CA TYR A 12 12.00 9.72 -6.77
C TYR A 12 13.54 9.83 -6.64
N LYS A 13 14.21 10.65 -7.47
CA LYS A 13 15.67 10.85 -7.37
C LYS A 13 16.08 11.63 -6.12
N ALA A 14 15.28 12.63 -5.72
CA ALA A 14 15.54 13.40 -4.50
C ALA A 14 15.38 12.55 -3.22
N PHE A 15 14.35 11.69 -3.18
CA PHE A 15 14.09 10.80 -2.05
C PHE A 15 15.19 9.74 -1.84
N ASN A 16 15.71 9.16 -2.94
CA ASN A 16 16.81 8.20 -2.88
C ASN A 16 18.11 8.81 -2.31
N LYS A 17 18.41 10.07 -2.69
CA LYS A 17 19.61 10.77 -2.22
C LYS A 17 19.53 11.13 -0.73
N ALA A 18 18.35 11.53 -0.24
CA ALA A 18 18.12 11.82 1.16
C ALA A 18 18.16 10.55 2.05
N SER A 19 17.58 9.45 1.57
CA SER A 19 17.64 8.14 2.25
C SER A 19 19.08 7.61 2.37
N PHE A 20 19.88 7.75 1.31
CA PHE A 20 21.30 7.36 1.33
C PHE A 20 22.15 8.23 2.28
N MET A 21 21.89 9.53 2.37
CA MET A 21 22.62 10.42 3.29
C MET A 21 22.25 10.20 4.76
N CYS A 22 20.98 9.92 5.07
CA CYS A 22 20.56 9.56 6.42
C CYS A 22 21.15 8.23 6.87
N TYR A 23 21.15 7.21 5.99
CA TYR A 23 21.81 5.92 6.24
C TYR A 23 23.30 6.10 6.57
N ARG A 24 24.01 6.94 5.79
CA ARG A 24 25.44 7.20 5.97
C ARG A 24 25.79 7.93 7.28
N GLN A 25 24.91 8.81 7.76
CA GLN A 25 25.08 9.49 9.06
C GLN A 25 24.77 8.57 10.25
N THR A 26 23.79 7.67 10.12
CA THR A 26 23.49 6.68 11.16
C THR A 26 24.61 5.63 11.30
N THR A 27 25.24 5.21 10.20
CA THR A 27 26.36 4.25 10.24
C THR A 27 27.62 4.83 10.89
N ALA A 28 27.84 6.14 10.82
CA ALA A 28 29.01 6.79 11.42
C ALA A 28 28.93 6.80 12.96
N LYS A 29 27.74 6.99 13.54
CA LYS A 29 27.52 6.92 15.00
C LYS A 29 27.44 5.47 15.53
N MET A 30 26.96 4.52 14.73
CA MET A 30 26.95 3.09 15.10
C MET A 30 28.32 2.41 15.01
N SER A 31 29.32 3.04 14.37
CA SER A 31 30.68 2.50 14.26
C SER A 31 31.47 2.43 15.58
N ARG A 32 30.93 2.98 16.68
CA ARG A 32 31.49 2.83 18.04
C ARG A 32 31.07 1.55 18.76
N GLN A 33 30.09 0.80 18.23
CA GLN A 33 29.68 -0.50 18.78
C GLN A 33 30.05 -1.61 17.79
N ARG A 34 31.37 -1.83 17.58
CA ARG A 34 31.92 -2.82 16.62
C ARG A 34 31.70 -4.30 16.97
N GLY A 35 30.92 -4.62 18.00
CA GLY A 35 30.73 -6.01 18.44
C GLY A 35 29.70 -6.83 17.67
N THR A 36 28.80 -6.21 16.88
CA THR A 36 27.55 -6.88 16.49
C THR A 36 27.10 -6.63 15.05
N LEU A 37 27.96 -6.13 14.16
CA LEU A 37 27.57 -5.94 12.75
C LEU A 37 27.75 -7.18 11.86
N ALA A 38 28.51 -8.20 12.30
CA ALA A 38 28.79 -9.40 11.51
C ALA A 38 27.57 -10.34 11.34
N SER A 39 26.51 -10.17 12.14
CA SER A 39 25.31 -11.01 12.12
C SER A 39 24.09 -10.37 11.42
N TYR A 40 24.27 -9.24 10.73
CA TYR A 40 23.24 -8.64 9.86
C TYR A 40 23.20 -9.31 8.48
N ASN A 41 23.35 -10.63 8.47
CA ASN A 41 23.26 -11.43 7.25
C ASN A 41 21.82 -11.34 6.72
N MET A 42 21.65 -10.53 5.65
CA MET A 42 20.46 -10.39 4.81
C MET A 42 19.08 -10.53 5.48
N LYS A 43 18.81 -9.77 6.55
CA LYS A 43 17.42 -9.64 7.03
C LYS A 43 16.68 -8.62 6.16
N ASP A 44 15.54 -9.04 5.62
CA ASP A 44 14.60 -8.19 4.88
C ASP A 44 14.36 -6.87 5.65
N PHE A 45 14.26 -5.75 4.94
CA PHE A 45 14.08 -4.42 5.54
C PHE A 45 12.93 -4.42 6.56
N LYS A 46 11.86 -5.15 6.23
CA LYS A 46 10.70 -5.35 7.09
C LYS A 46 11.06 -5.95 8.45
N GLU A 47 11.95 -6.93 8.47
CA GLU A 47 12.36 -7.63 9.68
C GLU A 47 13.28 -6.77 10.54
N LEU A 48 14.19 -6.04 9.90
CA LEU A 48 15.04 -5.05 10.58
C LEU A 48 14.18 -3.98 11.26
N THR A 49 13.20 -3.42 10.54
CA THR A 49 12.31 -2.40 11.08
C THR A 49 11.45 -2.94 12.23
N ARG A 50 10.98 -4.18 12.16
CA ARG A 50 10.25 -4.83 13.27
C ARG A 50 11.09 -4.94 14.54
N VAL A 51 12.35 -5.38 14.41
CA VAL A 51 13.26 -5.47 15.56
C VAL A 51 13.53 -4.09 16.13
N PHE A 52 13.76 -3.09 15.28
CA PHE A 52 13.97 -1.71 15.71
C PHE A 52 12.76 -1.17 16.48
N LEU A 53 11.54 -1.33 15.95
CA LEU A 53 10.30 -0.89 16.59
C LEU A 53 10.01 -1.63 17.90
N ARG A 54 10.51 -2.85 18.08
CA ARG A 54 10.38 -3.58 19.35
C ARG A 54 11.32 -3.04 20.42
N CYS A 55 12.57 -2.77 20.08
CA CYS A 55 13.60 -2.41 21.06
C CYS A 55 13.68 -0.90 21.33
N TYR A 56 13.48 -0.06 20.32
CA TYR A 56 13.85 1.36 20.37
C TYR A 56 12.67 2.33 20.22
N LYS A 57 11.43 1.83 20.23
CA LYS A 57 10.24 2.66 20.01
C LYS A 57 10.05 3.77 21.06
N LYS A 58 10.39 3.49 22.32
CA LYS A 58 10.26 4.45 23.41
C LYS A 58 11.37 5.51 23.39
N GLU A 59 12.56 5.13 22.94
CA GLU A 59 13.74 5.99 22.93
C GLU A 59 13.77 6.93 21.72
N TYR A 60 13.25 6.46 20.57
CA TYR A 60 13.19 7.25 19.33
C TYR A 60 11.79 7.27 18.72
N PRO A 61 10.85 8.06 19.28
CA PRO A 61 9.46 8.09 18.83
C PRO A 61 9.31 8.59 17.38
N LEU A 62 10.07 9.63 17.00
CA LEU A 62 10.02 10.21 15.64
C LEU A 62 10.54 9.22 14.59
N ILE A 63 11.68 8.59 14.85
CA ILE A 63 12.25 7.57 13.95
C ILE A 63 11.30 6.38 13.84
N SER A 64 10.64 6.00 14.93
CA SER A 64 9.66 4.92 14.92
C SER A 64 8.44 5.23 14.06
N GLN A 65 7.95 6.48 14.07
CA GLN A 65 6.89 6.90 13.15
C GLN A 65 7.35 6.83 11.69
N LEU A 66 8.54 7.35 11.39
CA LEU A 66 9.11 7.29 10.04
C LEU A 66 9.25 5.84 9.55
N MET A 67 9.73 4.96 10.42
CA MET A 67 9.88 3.53 10.13
C MET A 67 8.54 2.85 9.84
N ASN A 68 7.48 3.18 10.57
CA ASN A 68 6.14 2.69 10.27
C ASN A 68 5.64 3.16 8.90
N ILE A 69 5.91 4.41 8.52
CA ILE A 69 5.57 4.93 7.19
C ILE A 69 6.38 4.20 6.11
N ALA A 70 7.68 4.02 6.32
CA ALA A 70 8.56 3.34 5.38
C ALA A 70 8.13 1.89 5.11
N LEU A 71 7.57 1.19 6.10
CA LEU A 71 7.01 -0.15 5.93
C LEU A 71 5.78 -0.22 5.00
N CYS A 72 5.04 0.88 4.87
CA CYS A 72 3.87 0.97 4.01
C CYS A 72 4.22 1.36 2.57
N ILE A 73 5.42 1.89 2.33
CA ILE A 73 5.85 2.32 1.00
C ILE A 73 6.42 1.11 0.26
N PRO A 74 5.87 0.73 -0.90
CA PRO A 74 6.47 -0.31 -1.71
C PRO A 74 7.84 0.18 -2.21
N MET A 75 8.91 -0.49 -1.80
CA MET A 75 10.28 -0.15 -2.20
C MET A 75 10.61 -0.58 -3.64
N SER A 76 9.66 -1.21 -4.34
CA SER A 76 9.84 -1.76 -5.69
C SER A 76 8.81 -1.19 -6.67
N SER A 77 9.27 -0.82 -7.87
CA SER A 77 8.41 -0.42 -8.99
C SER A 77 7.62 -1.57 -9.58
N VAL A 78 8.03 -2.82 -9.32
CA VAL A 78 7.41 -4.03 -9.86
C VAL A 78 5.92 -4.12 -9.50
N VAL A 79 5.54 -3.67 -8.30
CA VAL A 79 4.13 -3.65 -7.86
C VAL A 79 3.30 -2.72 -8.74
N CYS A 80 3.85 -1.55 -9.11
CA CYS A 80 3.20 -0.60 -9.99
C CYS A 80 3.09 -1.13 -11.42
N GLU A 81 4.14 -1.77 -11.93
CA GLU A 81 4.15 -2.38 -13.27
C GLU A 81 3.14 -3.53 -13.36
N CYS A 82 3.01 -4.33 -12.30
CA CYS A 82 2.00 -5.37 -12.19
C CYS A 82 0.57 -4.78 -12.23
N GLY A 83 0.33 -3.70 -11.49
CA GLY A 83 -0.96 -2.99 -11.49
C GLY A 83 -1.32 -2.43 -12.87
N LEU A 84 -0.36 -1.86 -13.59
CA LEU A 84 -0.55 -1.36 -14.96
C LEU A 84 -0.81 -2.50 -15.95
N SER A 85 -0.07 -3.60 -15.83
CA SER A 85 -0.30 -4.80 -16.66
C SER A 85 -1.69 -5.37 -16.43
N LEU A 86 -2.13 -5.44 -15.17
CA LEU A 86 -3.47 -5.89 -14.80
C LEU A 86 -4.55 -4.96 -15.37
N GLN A 87 -4.35 -3.64 -15.27
CA GLN A 87 -5.25 -2.66 -15.86
C GLN A 87 -5.34 -2.82 -17.39
N ASN A 88 -4.23 -3.06 -18.07
CA ASN A 88 -4.21 -3.31 -19.52
C ASN A 88 -4.95 -4.61 -19.90
N ARG A 89 -4.92 -5.64 -19.04
CA ARG A 89 -5.72 -6.87 -19.23
C ARG A 89 -7.22 -6.61 -19.07
N ILE A 90 -7.62 -5.70 -18.18
CA ILE A 90 -9.02 -5.32 -17.97
C ILE A 90 -9.51 -4.46 -19.15
N ASN A 91 -8.69 -3.48 -19.56
CA ASN A 91 -8.93 -2.57 -20.69
C ASN A 91 -8.42 -3.16 -22.00
N VAL A 92 -9.02 -4.28 -22.42
CA VAL A 92 -8.76 -4.87 -23.74
C VAL A 92 -9.37 -3.99 -24.84
N LYS A 93 -8.76 -3.97 -26.03
CA LYS A 93 -9.19 -3.15 -27.18
C LYS A 93 -10.66 -3.38 -27.60
N SER A 94 -11.22 -4.57 -27.34
CA SER A 94 -12.63 -4.89 -27.59
C SER A 94 -13.59 -4.26 -26.57
N ARG A 95 -13.09 -3.81 -25.41
CA ARG A 95 -13.87 -3.21 -24.32
C ARG A 95 -13.61 -1.70 -24.21
N THR A 96 -13.64 -0.99 -25.33
CA THR A 96 -13.32 0.45 -25.44
C THR A 96 -14.27 1.38 -24.66
N ALA A 97 -15.38 0.86 -24.12
CA ALA A 97 -16.43 1.63 -23.45
C ALA A 97 -16.48 1.44 -21.91
N LEU A 98 -15.42 0.92 -21.28
CA LEU A 98 -15.36 0.87 -19.82
C LEU A 98 -15.19 2.28 -19.23
N ILE A 99 -16.21 2.72 -18.50
CA ILE A 99 -16.17 3.95 -17.72
C ILE A 99 -15.07 3.81 -16.64
N PRO A 100 -14.27 4.84 -16.34
CA PRO A 100 -13.17 4.76 -15.37
C PRO A 100 -13.57 4.18 -14.00
N ALA A 101 -14.77 4.46 -13.51
CA ALA A 101 -15.31 3.91 -12.26
C ALA A 101 -15.45 2.38 -12.29
N ASN A 102 -15.80 1.82 -13.44
CA ASN A 102 -15.91 0.37 -13.62
C ASN A 102 -14.53 -0.27 -13.68
N VAL A 103 -13.55 0.40 -14.30
CA VAL A 103 -12.15 -0.08 -14.33
C VAL A 103 -11.58 -0.14 -12.92
N ASP A 104 -11.79 0.89 -12.10
CA ASP A 104 -11.33 0.92 -10.70
C ASP A 104 -11.96 -0.22 -9.88
N THR A 105 -13.26 -0.45 -10.06
CA THR A 105 -13.97 -1.56 -9.40
C THR A 105 -13.41 -2.92 -9.83
N LEU A 106 -13.17 -3.12 -11.13
CA LEU A 106 -12.60 -4.35 -11.65
C LEU A 106 -11.15 -4.55 -11.20
N MET A 107 -10.35 -3.49 -11.10
CA MET A 107 -8.99 -3.56 -10.54
C MET A 107 -9.01 -4.00 -9.08
N LYS A 108 -9.92 -3.45 -8.26
CA LYS A 108 -10.08 -3.84 -6.86
C LYS A 108 -10.47 -5.32 -6.70
N LEU A 109 -11.36 -5.80 -7.56
CA LEU A 109 -11.74 -7.22 -7.59
C LEU A 109 -10.57 -8.11 -8.03
N ALA A 110 -9.82 -7.67 -9.04
CA ALA A 110 -8.71 -8.45 -9.60
C ALA A 110 -7.47 -8.49 -8.69
N MET A 111 -7.22 -7.46 -7.88
CA MET A 111 -6.20 -7.46 -6.83
C MET A 111 -6.71 -8.03 -5.49
N GLY A 112 -7.96 -8.48 -5.44
CA GLY A 112 -8.55 -9.11 -4.27
C GLY A 112 -7.82 -10.39 -3.86
N PRO A 113 -8.10 -10.91 -2.65
CA PRO A 113 -7.54 -12.17 -2.20
C PRO A 113 -7.96 -13.32 -3.13
N ASN A 114 -7.18 -14.41 -3.11
CA ASN A 114 -7.52 -15.61 -3.88
C ASN A 114 -8.91 -16.12 -3.46
N VAL A 115 -9.61 -16.77 -4.38
CA VAL A 115 -10.89 -17.48 -4.16
C VAL A 115 -10.84 -18.35 -2.89
N LEU A 116 -9.72 -19.03 -2.65
CA LEU A 116 -9.54 -19.90 -1.47
C LEU A 116 -9.41 -19.12 -0.15
N ASP A 117 -8.83 -17.93 -0.18
CA ASP A 117 -8.60 -17.09 1.00
C ASP A 117 -9.75 -16.10 1.25
N PHE A 118 -10.74 -16.08 0.35
CA PHE A 118 -11.86 -15.16 0.44
C PHE A 118 -12.88 -15.63 1.48
N LEU A 119 -13.10 -14.80 2.50
CA LEU A 119 -14.08 -15.08 3.55
C LEU A 119 -15.51 -14.79 3.07
N TYR A 120 -16.09 -15.74 2.33
CA TYR A 120 -17.45 -15.64 1.78
C TYR A 120 -18.51 -15.28 2.82
N GLU A 121 -18.43 -15.87 4.01
CA GLU A 121 -19.36 -15.60 5.11
C GLU A 121 -19.37 -14.13 5.53
N GLN A 122 -18.20 -13.48 5.55
CA GLN A 122 -18.10 -12.07 5.88
C GLN A 122 -18.71 -11.20 4.78
N ALA A 123 -18.43 -11.53 3.52
CA ALA A 123 -18.99 -10.82 2.36
C ALA A 123 -20.52 -10.94 2.30
N ILE A 124 -21.07 -12.14 2.56
CA ILE A 124 -22.52 -12.38 2.59
C ILE A 124 -23.17 -11.58 3.73
N ARG A 125 -22.59 -11.58 4.93
CA ARG A 125 -23.08 -10.77 6.06
C ARG A 125 -23.09 -9.28 5.71
N HIS A 126 -22.01 -8.78 5.12
CA HIS A 126 -21.92 -7.39 4.67
C HIS A 126 -23.00 -7.06 3.63
N TRP A 127 -23.14 -7.90 2.60
CA TRP A 127 -24.14 -7.70 1.55
C TRP A 127 -25.58 -7.71 2.08
N LYS A 128 -25.91 -8.64 3.00
CA LYS A 128 -27.23 -8.68 3.64
C LYS A 128 -27.51 -7.42 4.48
N ALA A 129 -26.50 -6.89 5.18
CA ALA A 129 -26.62 -5.64 5.93
C ALA A 129 -26.84 -4.44 4.99
N GLU A 130 -26.10 -4.39 3.88
CA GLU A 130 -26.24 -3.35 2.84
C GLU A 130 -27.63 -3.39 2.17
N LYS A 131 -28.17 -4.60 1.92
CA LYS A 131 -29.49 -4.79 1.30
C LYS A 131 -30.62 -4.17 2.12
N LYS A 132 -30.55 -4.27 3.46
CA LYS A 132 -31.52 -3.61 4.36
C LYS A 132 -31.49 -2.08 4.19
N ARG A 133 -30.30 -1.48 4.05
CA ARG A 133 -30.15 -0.04 3.79
C ARG A 133 -30.72 0.37 2.43
N ARG A 134 -30.56 -0.47 1.40
CA ARG A 134 -31.10 -0.19 0.06
C ARG A 134 -32.64 -0.22 0.02
N LEU A 135 -33.25 -1.19 0.70
CA LEU A 135 -34.71 -1.29 0.78
C LEU A 135 -35.31 -0.15 1.61
N ALA A 136 -34.66 0.24 2.72
CA ALA A 136 -35.07 1.39 3.52
C ALA A 136 -34.99 2.73 2.75
N ARG A 137 -34.05 2.88 1.81
CA ARG A 137 -33.99 4.08 0.92
C ARG A 137 -35.08 4.11 -0.15
N LEU A 138 -35.63 2.97 -0.53
CA LEU A 138 -36.65 2.87 -1.59
C LEU A 138 -38.08 2.91 -1.03
N TYR A 139 -38.23 2.76 0.28
CA TYR A 139 -39.50 2.83 0.97
C TYR A 139 -39.61 4.19 1.66
N GLU A 140 -40.20 5.17 0.98
CA GLU A 140 -40.82 6.30 1.67
C GLU A 140 -42.20 5.85 2.14
N PRO A 141 -42.47 5.82 3.45
CA PRO A 141 -43.80 5.52 3.92
C PRO A 141 -44.76 6.60 3.42
N PRO A 142 -45.96 6.26 2.92
CA PRO A 142 -46.94 7.27 2.57
C PRO A 142 -47.27 8.08 3.84
N GLU A 143 -47.16 9.41 3.75
CA GLU A 143 -47.65 10.29 4.80
C GLU A 143 -49.15 10.06 4.94
N GLY A 144 -49.54 9.49 6.07
CA GLY A 144 -50.93 9.22 6.38
C GLY A 144 -51.72 10.51 6.51
N ASN A 145 -52.85 10.55 5.80
CA ASN A 145 -54.08 11.26 6.17
C ASN A 145 -55.26 10.39 5.73
#